data_AF-A0A7S4AJZ5-F1
#
_entry.id   AF-A0A7S4AJZ5-F1
#
_cell.length_a   1.000
_cell.length_b   1.000
_cell.length_c   1.000
_cell.angle_alpha   90.00
_cell.angle_beta   90.00
_cell.angle_gamma   90.00
#
_symmetry.space_group_name_H-M   'P 1'
#
loop_
_entity.id
_entity.type
_entity.pdbx_description
1 polymer ?
#
loop_
_entity_poly.entity_id
_entity_poly.type
_entity_poly.pdbx_seq_one_letter_code
_entity_poly.pdbx_strand_id
1 'polypeptide(L)'
;MKLSYILSAFTLNKVAASSTIKVGSSTKNKHYSSGLRRAGVRGLVPVVGNEETFPPYNQQCQDDAGPPFMNDADTFGSGGKFHDGKPATAVGDCPAPLQGACGKKEKTAAFLEGPIDCGGRGWFCRILEESGWPTINLITDVNFGYCNTTEGLEDAGFDKAGHCHGGSSDDSYYWWVRDHWHRQYNGRLRCCCGWTDVVTKGTIVNRCDYRRLVTPEEDLSECRDANEEGVTPYNGGCDQTNAPALNQDIPEDDSVCWEVQKFGEPGNGDDNDNDNDNDNDNDNENDNDNDNDNDNDKDNDNDNDNENENENDNDNDNENDNENDNEND
;
A
#
# COMPACT_ATOMS: atom_id res chain seq x y z
N MET A 1 -57.80 -43.62 10.76
CA MET A 1 -57.97 -42.36 11.51
C MET A 1 -57.78 -41.21 10.52
N LYS A 2 -58.82 -40.40 10.33
CA LYS A 2 -58.84 -39.26 9.38
C LYS A 2 -58.27 -38.04 10.09
N LEU A 3 -57.18 -37.45 9.58
CA LEU A 3 -56.67 -36.16 10.04
C LEU A 3 -57.24 -35.06 9.14
N SER A 4 -58.01 -34.16 9.74
CA SER A 4 -58.64 -33.00 9.11
C SER A 4 -57.65 -31.83 9.01
N TYR A 5 -57.63 -31.17 7.85
CA TYR A 5 -57.00 -29.89 7.60
C TYR A 5 -57.76 -28.77 8.34
N ILE A 6 -57.03 -27.87 9.02
CA ILE A 6 -57.55 -26.58 9.49
C ILE A 6 -56.79 -25.47 8.75
N LEU A 7 -57.50 -24.79 7.84
CA LEU A 7 -57.10 -23.49 7.29
C LEU A 7 -57.48 -22.41 8.32
N SER A 8 -56.52 -21.60 8.76
CA SER A 8 -56.78 -20.36 9.49
C SER A 8 -56.44 -19.17 8.59
N ALA A 9 -57.47 -18.39 8.27
CA ALA A 9 -57.38 -17.15 7.51
C ALA A 9 -56.79 -16.03 8.39
N PHE A 10 -55.75 -15.36 7.90
CA PHE A 10 -55.23 -14.13 8.49
C PHE A 10 -55.93 -12.91 7.89
N THR A 11 -56.65 -12.18 8.73
CA THR A 11 -57.28 -10.89 8.43
C THR A 11 -56.25 -9.76 8.55
N LEU A 12 -56.06 -8.98 7.47
CA LEU A 12 -55.32 -7.71 7.49
C LEU A 12 -56.15 -6.62 8.20
N ASN A 13 -55.60 -6.03 9.27
CA ASN A 13 -56.07 -4.76 9.81
C ASN A 13 -55.08 -3.65 9.44
N LYS A 14 -55.50 -2.75 8.53
CA LYS A 14 -54.86 -1.45 8.28
C LYS A 14 -55.26 -0.50 9.41
N VAL A 15 -54.29 -0.01 10.17
CA VAL A 15 -54.46 1.15 11.05
C VAL A 15 -53.70 2.31 10.43
N ALA A 16 -54.44 3.32 9.97
CA ALA A 16 -53.91 4.61 9.58
C ALA A 16 -53.84 5.50 10.82
N ALA A 17 -52.63 5.86 11.25
CA ALA A 17 -52.41 6.88 12.27
C ALA A 17 -51.94 8.17 11.58
N SER A 18 -52.79 9.19 11.66
CA SER A 18 -52.52 10.55 11.22
C SER A 18 -51.94 11.32 12.41
N SER A 19 -50.73 11.86 12.27
CA SER A 19 -50.06 12.66 13.30
C SER A 19 -49.74 14.04 12.73
N THR A 20 -50.53 15.02 13.15
CA THR A 20 -50.37 16.44 12.86
C THR A 20 -49.23 17.01 13.73
N ILE A 21 -48.12 17.44 13.12
CA ILE A 21 -47.04 18.13 13.83
C ILE A 21 -47.21 19.65 13.67
N LYS A 22 -47.31 20.34 14.81
CA LYS A 22 -47.37 21.80 14.94
C LYS A 22 -46.05 22.44 14.52
N VAL A 23 -46.13 23.44 13.65
CA VAL A 23 -45.03 24.36 13.32
C VAL A 23 -44.93 25.41 14.43
N GLY A 24 -43.84 25.35 15.20
CA GLY A 24 -43.44 26.38 16.15
C GLY A 24 -42.23 27.14 15.61
N SER A 25 -42.44 28.40 15.25
CA SER A 25 -41.40 29.36 14.85
C SER A 25 -40.63 29.84 16.07
N SER A 26 -39.30 29.71 16.08
CA SER A 26 -38.41 30.53 16.90
C SER A 26 -37.06 30.69 16.22
N THR A 27 -36.84 31.92 15.72
CA THR A 27 -35.60 32.44 15.17
C THR A 27 -34.50 32.54 16.22
N LYS A 28 -33.37 31.87 16.00
CA LYS A 28 -32.04 32.33 16.44
C LYS A 28 -31.00 32.01 15.36
N ASN A 29 -30.54 33.07 14.70
CA ASN A 29 -29.40 33.06 13.79
C ASN A 29 -28.15 32.55 14.51
N LYS A 30 -27.60 31.43 14.04
CA LYS A 30 -26.17 31.16 14.07
C LYS A 30 -25.75 30.83 12.65
N HIS A 31 -24.93 31.72 12.08
CA HIS A 31 -24.26 31.50 10.81
C HIS A 31 -23.37 30.27 10.91
N TYR A 32 -23.84 29.14 10.38
CA TYR A 32 -22.98 28.08 9.88
C TYR A 32 -23.03 28.18 8.36
N SER A 33 -21.92 28.60 7.77
CA SER A 33 -21.68 28.52 6.34
C SER A 33 -21.67 27.04 5.95
N SER A 34 -22.82 26.51 5.55
CA SER A 34 -22.91 25.25 4.82
C SER A 34 -22.30 25.48 3.45
N GLY A 35 -20.98 25.26 3.34
CA GLY A 35 -20.31 25.11 2.07
C GLY A 35 -20.96 23.95 1.32
N LEU A 36 -21.72 24.29 0.29
CA LEU A 36 -22.15 23.36 -0.75
C LEU A 36 -20.92 22.58 -1.21
N ARG A 37 -20.88 21.28 -0.90
CA ARG A 37 -19.94 20.35 -1.53
C ARG A 37 -20.25 20.38 -3.03
N ARG A 38 -19.48 21.18 -3.77
CA ARG A 38 -19.40 21.07 -5.23
C ARG A 38 -18.94 19.65 -5.51
N ALA A 39 -19.77 18.89 -6.21
CA ALA A 39 -19.29 17.76 -6.99
C ALA A 39 -18.06 18.25 -7.77
N GLY A 40 -16.93 17.56 -7.58
CA GLY A 40 -15.66 17.88 -8.20
C GLY A 40 -15.89 18.10 -9.69
N VAL A 41 -15.68 19.33 -10.12
CA VAL A 41 -15.58 19.66 -11.53
C VAL A 41 -14.33 18.91 -11.99
N ARG A 42 -14.54 17.77 -12.66
CA ARG A 42 -13.50 17.12 -13.46
C ARG A 42 -12.89 18.21 -14.34
N GLY A 43 -11.64 18.58 -14.04
CA GLY A 43 -10.89 19.50 -14.87
C GLY A 43 -10.89 18.96 -16.29
N LEU A 44 -11.59 19.62 -17.19
CA LEU A 44 -11.49 19.38 -18.62
C LEU A 44 -10.10 19.88 -19.03
N VAL A 45 -9.13 18.96 -19.06
CA VAL A 45 -7.81 19.21 -19.65
C VAL A 45 -7.94 19.04 -21.18
N PRO A 46 -7.35 19.94 -21.98
CA PRO A 46 -7.36 19.80 -23.43
C PRO A 46 -6.52 18.60 -23.84
N VAL A 47 -7.12 17.68 -24.59
CA VAL A 47 -6.44 16.57 -25.25
C VAL A 47 -5.50 17.15 -26.31
N VAL A 48 -4.19 17.09 -26.06
CA VAL A 48 -3.16 17.34 -27.07
C VAL A 48 -2.41 16.05 -27.28
N GLY A 49 -2.65 15.39 -28.43
CA GLY A 49 -1.98 14.16 -28.81
C GLY A 49 -2.69 12.89 -28.29
N ASN A 50 -2.63 11.82 -29.09
CA ASN A 50 -3.15 10.48 -28.77
C ASN A 50 -2.33 9.76 -27.69
N GLU A 51 -1.66 10.47 -26.78
CA GLU A 51 -0.92 9.82 -25.69
C GLU A 51 -1.82 9.59 -24.48
N GLU A 52 -1.67 8.38 -23.95
CA GLU A 52 -2.56 7.72 -23.02
C GLU A 52 -2.67 8.49 -21.69
N THR A 53 -3.89 8.59 -21.17
CA THR A 53 -4.19 9.34 -19.95
C THR A 53 -3.62 8.63 -18.70
N PHE A 54 -2.34 8.88 -18.44
CA PHE A 54 -1.77 8.84 -17.09
C PHE A 54 -2.49 9.86 -16.20
N PRO A 55 -2.37 9.80 -14.86
CA PRO A 55 -2.81 10.90 -14.01
C PRO A 55 -2.27 12.23 -14.57
N PRO A 56 -3.06 13.32 -14.55
CA PRO A 56 -2.74 14.53 -15.32
C PRO A 56 -1.49 15.29 -14.83
N TYR A 57 -0.83 14.78 -13.77
CA TYR A 57 0.33 15.37 -13.13
C TYR A 57 1.17 14.29 -12.44
N ASN A 58 2.42 14.64 -12.13
CA ASN A 58 3.36 13.77 -11.42
C ASN A 58 2.92 13.59 -9.96
N GLN A 59 2.88 12.33 -9.48
CA GLN A 59 2.68 12.03 -8.07
C GLN A 59 3.89 11.35 -7.44
N GLN A 60 5.04 11.35 -8.12
CA GLN A 60 6.28 10.84 -7.57
C GLN A 60 6.87 11.88 -6.59
N CYS A 61 7.07 11.45 -5.36
CA CYS A 61 7.79 12.19 -4.32
C CYS A 61 9.30 11.97 -4.40
N GLN A 62 10.08 12.68 -3.60
CA GLN A 62 11.54 12.64 -3.66
C GLN A 62 12.13 11.24 -3.40
N ASP A 63 11.58 10.49 -2.46
CA ASP A 63 12.09 9.18 -2.06
C ASP A 63 11.32 8.01 -2.73
N ASP A 64 10.35 8.29 -3.63
CA ASP A 64 9.75 7.26 -4.47
C ASP A 64 10.80 6.74 -5.49
N ALA A 65 10.89 5.43 -5.67
CA ALA A 65 11.88 4.82 -6.54
C ALA A 65 11.50 4.91 -8.02
N GLY A 66 12.53 4.77 -8.85
CA GLY A 66 12.40 4.78 -10.31
C GLY A 66 12.56 6.17 -10.92
N PRO A 67 12.81 6.26 -12.23
CA PRO A 67 12.93 7.55 -12.89
C PRO A 67 11.59 8.30 -12.82
N PRO A 68 11.58 9.63 -12.66
CA PRO A 68 10.42 10.46 -12.91
C PRO A 68 9.76 10.12 -14.22
N PHE A 69 8.43 10.10 -14.24
CA PHE A 69 7.67 9.73 -15.44
C PHE A 69 8.05 10.55 -16.68
N MET A 70 8.53 11.78 -16.49
CA MET A 70 9.08 12.60 -17.59
C MET A 70 10.30 11.97 -18.28
N ASN A 71 10.97 11.02 -17.63
CA ASN A 71 12.23 10.41 -18.05
C ASN A 71 12.06 8.97 -18.57
N ASP A 72 10.83 8.42 -18.69
CA ASP A 72 10.66 7.11 -19.33
C ASP A 72 11.16 7.13 -20.76
N ALA A 73 10.83 8.19 -21.50
CA ALA A 73 11.33 8.39 -22.86
C ALA A 73 12.86 8.55 -22.89
N ASP A 74 13.45 9.12 -21.85
CA ASP A 74 14.91 9.31 -21.75
C ASP A 74 15.63 8.01 -21.36
N THR A 75 14.96 7.16 -20.57
CA THR A 75 15.52 5.91 -20.02
C THR A 75 15.29 4.73 -20.96
N PHE A 76 14.08 4.63 -21.53
CA PHE A 76 13.62 3.50 -22.34
C PHE A 76 13.42 3.87 -23.82
N GLY A 77 13.61 5.13 -24.19
CA GLY A 77 13.41 5.64 -25.54
C GLY A 77 11.97 6.08 -25.81
N SER A 78 11.75 6.76 -26.93
CA SER A 78 10.43 7.28 -27.31
C SER A 78 9.38 6.15 -27.36
N GLY A 79 8.36 6.27 -26.51
CA GLY A 79 7.28 5.28 -26.37
C GLY A 79 7.62 4.07 -25.49
N GLY A 80 8.87 3.95 -25.03
CA GLY A 80 9.30 2.88 -24.13
C GLY A 80 8.72 3.03 -22.71
N LYS A 81 8.45 1.90 -22.07
CA LYS A 81 7.90 1.78 -20.72
C LYS A 81 8.82 0.95 -19.83
N PHE A 82 8.74 1.17 -18.51
CA PHE A 82 9.55 0.45 -17.52
C PHE A 82 9.38 -1.08 -17.56
N HIS A 83 8.24 -1.58 -18.06
CA HIS A 83 7.94 -3.00 -18.17
C HIS A 83 8.18 -3.58 -19.58
N ASP A 84 8.60 -2.76 -20.56
CA ASP A 84 8.79 -3.23 -21.93
C ASP A 84 9.92 -4.26 -22.02
N GLY A 85 9.63 -5.38 -22.71
CA GLY A 85 10.57 -6.50 -22.86
C GLY A 85 10.83 -7.28 -21.57
N LYS A 86 10.14 -6.96 -20.47
CA LYS A 86 10.24 -7.66 -19.19
C LYS A 86 9.28 -8.86 -19.16
N PRO A 87 9.53 -9.87 -18.32
CA PRO A 87 8.77 -11.12 -18.34
C PRO A 87 7.41 -11.03 -17.63
N ALA A 88 7.02 -9.85 -17.15
CA ALA A 88 5.73 -9.64 -16.50
C ALA A 88 4.57 -9.97 -17.44
N THR A 89 3.55 -10.65 -16.93
CA THR A 89 2.38 -11.05 -17.73
C THR A 89 1.08 -10.91 -16.98
N ALA A 90 0.09 -10.27 -17.62
CA ALA A 90 -1.27 -10.20 -17.08
C ALA A 90 -2.00 -11.55 -17.18
N VAL A 91 -2.58 -11.99 -16.07
CA VAL A 91 -3.32 -13.25 -15.94
C VAL A 91 -4.82 -12.99 -16.14
N GLY A 92 -5.48 -13.90 -16.85
CA GLY A 92 -6.93 -13.84 -17.09
C GLY A 92 -7.36 -12.81 -18.13
N ASP A 93 -8.66 -12.51 -18.12
CA ASP A 93 -9.29 -11.48 -18.96
C ASP A 93 -9.22 -10.10 -18.28
N CYS A 94 -9.53 -9.04 -19.02
CA CYS A 94 -9.59 -7.69 -18.45
C CYS A 94 -10.81 -7.55 -17.54
N PRO A 95 -10.63 -7.26 -16.23
CA PRO A 95 -11.75 -7.04 -15.33
C PRO A 95 -12.36 -5.65 -15.56
N ALA A 96 -13.54 -5.43 -14.99
CA ALA A 96 -14.30 -4.18 -15.19
C ALA A 96 -13.49 -2.91 -14.86
N PRO A 97 -12.68 -2.84 -13.79
CA PRO A 97 -11.88 -1.65 -13.48
C PRO A 97 -10.84 -1.30 -14.55
N LEU A 98 -10.39 -2.29 -15.32
CA LEU A 98 -9.34 -2.12 -16.33
C LEU A 98 -9.89 -2.11 -17.77
N GLN A 99 -11.19 -2.28 -17.96
CA GLN A 99 -11.80 -2.41 -19.28
C GLN A 99 -11.46 -1.22 -20.20
N GLY A 100 -11.42 0.00 -19.64
CA GLY A 100 -11.08 1.22 -20.36
C GLY A 100 -9.60 1.27 -20.80
N ALA A 101 -8.69 0.78 -19.96
CA ALA A 101 -7.26 0.70 -20.24
C ALA A 101 -6.98 -0.40 -21.27
N CYS A 102 -7.55 -1.60 -21.10
CA CYS A 102 -7.42 -2.70 -22.04
C CYS A 102 -7.98 -2.40 -23.44
N GLY A 103 -8.94 -1.48 -23.56
CA GLY A 103 -9.43 -1.04 -24.87
C GLY A 103 -8.44 -0.15 -25.64
N LYS A 104 -7.34 0.27 -25.01
CA LYS A 104 -6.35 1.21 -25.55
C LYS A 104 -4.93 0.67 -25.58
N LYS A 105 -4.59 -0.19 -24.60
CA LYS A 105 -3.24 -0.71 -24.37
C LYS A 105 -3.20 -2.23 -24.50
N GLU A 106 -2.00 -2.77 -24.70
CA GLU A 106 -1.76 -4.20 -24.50
C GLU A 106 -2.11 -4.63 -23.07
N LYS A 107 -2.56 -5.87 -22.90
CA LYS A 107 -3.17 -6.33 -21.64
C LYS A 107 -2.24 -6.15 -20.43
N THR A 108 -0.97 -6.53 -20.54
CA THR A 108 0.01 -6.35 -19.45
C THR A 108 0.23 -4.88 -19.13
N ALA A 109 0.35 -4.02 -20.15
CA ALA A 109 0.48 -2.58 -19.96
C ALA A 109 -0.78 -1.99 -19.28
N ALA A 110 -1.98 -2.43 -19.66
CA ALA A 110 -3.20 -2.02 -18.97
C ALA A 110 -3.20 -2.42 -17.49
N PHE A 111 -2.75 -3.64 -17.16
CA PHE A 111 -2.70 -4.13 -15.79
C PHE A 111 -1.67 -3.39 -14.94
N LEU A 112 -0.50 -3.05 -15.50
CA LEU A 112 0.55 -2.33 -14.78
C LEU A 112 0.29 -0.83 -14.71
N GLU A 113 -0.31 -0.24 -15.74
CA GLU A 113 -0.40 1.21 -15.86
C GLU A 113 -1.78 1.80 -15.55
N GLY A 114 -2.84 1.01 -15.71
CA GLY A 114 -4.21 1.53 -15.71
C GLY A 114 -4.46 2.49 -16.89
N PRO A 115 -5.36 3.49 -16.73
CA PRO A 115 -6.05 3.85 -15.50
C PRO A 115 -7.03 2.77 -15.04
N ILE A 116 -7.20 2.64 -13.73
CA ILE A 116 -8.23 1.81 -13.11
C ILE A 116 -9.48 2.67 -12.82
N ASP A 117 -10.65 2.03 -12.81
CA ASP A 117 -11.91 2.64 -12.35
C ASP A 117 -12.54 1.75 -11.27
N CYS A 118 -12.26 2.06 -10.01
CA CYS A 118 -12.82 1.38 -8.86
C CYS A 118 -14.10 2.04 -8.34
N GLY A 119 -14.67 3.00 -9.09
CA GLY A 119 -15.90 3.68 -8.71
C GLY A 119 -15.80 4.43 -7.38
N GLY A 120 -14.60 4.88 -7.00
CA GLY A 120 -14.33 5.58 -5.74
C GLY A 120 -14.24 4.67 -4.50
N ARG A 121 -14.17 3.34 -4.68
CA ARG A 121 -13.92 2.39 -3.57
C ARG A 121 -12.45 2.32 -3.16
N GLY A 122 -11.57 2.90 -3.97
CA GLY A 122 -10.13 2.75 -3.88
C GLY A 122 -9.67 1.36 -4.32
N TRP A 123 -8.37 1.15 -4.28
CA TRP A 123 -7.70 -0.06 -4.74
C TRP A 123 -6.76 -0.57 -3.66
N PHE A 124 -6.43 -1.85 -3.73
CA PHE A 124 -5.34 -2.43 -2.96
C PHE A 124 -4.65 -3.52 -3.79
N CYS A 125 -3.41 -3.79 -3.45
CA CYS A 125 -2.57 -4.78 -4.08
C CYS A 125 -1.82 -5.56 -3.01
N ARG A 126 -1.59 -6.84 -3.28
CA ARG A 126 -0.71 -7.71 -2.51
C ARG A 126 0.33 -8.29 -3.45
N ILE A 127 1.59 -8.24 -3.03
CA ILE A 127 2.71 -8.87 -3.69
C ILE A 127 3.09 -10.09 -2.86
N LEU A 128 3.10 -11.23 -3.53
CA LEU A 128 3.36 -12.54 -2.93
C LEU A 128 4.55 -13.18 -3.61
N GLU A 129 5.24 -14.06 -2.90
CA GLU A 129 6.27 -14.87 -3.53
C GLU A 129 5.70 -15.65 -4.74
N GLU A 130 6.49 -15.73 -5.81
CA GLU A 130 6.15 -16.47 -7.02
C GLU A 130 7.24 -17.50 -7.32
N SER A 131 6.83 -18.77 -7.47
CA SER A 131 7.79 -19.85 -7.75
C SER A 131 8.53 -19.60 -9.07
N GLY A 132 9.86 -19.60 -9.01
CA GLY A 132 10.71 -19.37 -10.17
C GLY A 132 10.90 -17.90 -10.55
N TRP A 133 10.53 -16.98 -9.67
CA TRP A 133 10.80 -15.54 -9.79
C TRP A 133 11.53 -15.04 -8.53
N PRO A 134 12.60 -14.25 -8.65
CA PRO A 134 13.36 -13.79 -7.48
C PRO A 134 12.50 -12.89 -6.59
N THR A 135 12.73 -12.90 -5.28
CA THR A 135 11.97 -12.10 -4.29
C THR A 135 12.81 -10.94 -3.76
N ILE A 136 13.56 -10.27 -4.65
CA ILE A 136 14.70 -9.37 -4.38
C ILE A 136 14.53 -8.56 -3.08
N ASN A 137 13.56 -7.64 -3.04
CA ASN A 137 13.27 -6.85 -1.84
C ASN A 137 11.96 -7.25 -1.14
N LEU A 138 11.20 -8.19 -1.72
CA LEU A 138 9.91 -8.60 -1.17
C LEU A 138 10.04 -9.22 0.24
N ILE A 139 10.99 -10.13 0.44
CA ILE A 139 11.10 -10.88 1.71
C ILE A 139 11.70 -10.05 2.85
N THR A 140 12.40 -8.97 2.52
CA THR A 140 13.00 -8.07 3.51
C THR A 140 12.01 -7.07 4.07
N ASP A 141 10.88 -6.86 3.40
CA ASP A 141 9.87 -5.88 3.76
C ASP A 141 8.46 -6.43 3.48
N VAL A 142 8.09 -7.43 4.28
CA VAL A 142 6.74 -7.98 4.35
C VAL A 142 5.96 -7.23 5.43
N ASN A 143 4.71 -6.85 5.14
CA ASN A 143 3.96 -5.92 5.96
C ASN A 143 2.52 -6.37 6.25
N PHE A 144 2.12 -7.60 5.90
CA PHE A 144 0.77 -8.11 6.18
C PHE A 144 0.67 -9.61 6.47
N GLY A 145 -0.43 -9.99 7.11
CA GLY A 145 -0.90 -11.34 7.37
C GLY A 145 -2.29 -11.56 6.79
N TYR A 146 -2.56 -12.76 6.27
CA TYR A 146 -3.88 -13.07 5.71
C TYR A 146 -4.92 -13.36 6.79
N CYS A 147 -6.16 -12.90 6.58
CA CYS A 147 -7.27 -13.17 7.50
C CYS A 147 -7.85 -14.59 7.43
N ASN A 148 -7.36 -15.43 6.51
CA ASN A 148 -7.70 -16.84 6.45
C ASN A 148 -6.65 -17.75 7.12
N THR A 149 -5.63 -17.20 7.78
CA THR A 149 -4.67 -17.97 8.58
C THR A 149 -4.90 -17.73 10.06
N THR A 150 -4.50 -18.70 10.90
CA THR A 150 -4.61 -18.56 12.36
C THR A 150 -3.76 -17.39 12.83
N GLU A 151 -2.52 -17.29 12.35
CA GLU A 151 -1.57 -16.25 12.72
C GLU A 151 -2.07 -14.86 12.35
N GLY A 152 -2.56 -14.66 11.11
CA GLY A 152 -3.08 -13.36 10.70
C GLY A 152 -4.39 -12.98 11.38
N LEU A 153 -5.25 -13.97 11.70
CA LEU A 153 -6.53 -13.74 12.37
C LEU A 153 -6.36 -13.40 13.86
N GLU A 154 -5.44 -14.07 14.55
CA GLU A 154 -5.25 -13.95 16.00
C GLU A 154 -4.20 -12.90 16.39
N ASP A 155 -3.26 -12.57 15.50
CA ASP A 155 -2.22 -11.58 15.71
C ASP A 155 -2.31 -10.45 14.66
N ALA A 156 -2.77 -9.28 15.09
CA ALA A 156 -2.85 -8.09 14.25
C ALA A 156 -1.48 -7.58 13.79
N GLY A 157 -0.39 -7.97 14.47
CA GLY A 157 0.98 -7.63 14.13
C GLY A 157 1.64 -8.61 13.15
N PHE A 158 1.03 -9.77 12.87
CA PHE A 158 1.62 -10.76 11.98
C PHE A 158 1.75 -10.22 10.55
N ASP A 159 2.98 -10.17 10.04
CA ASP A 159 3.30 -9.47 8.78
C ASP A 159 4.05 -10.32 7.75
N LYS A 160 4.06 -11.65 7.89
CA LYS A 160 4.90 -12.55 7.10
C LYS A 160 4.29 -13.09 5.80
N ALA A 161 3.09 -12.65 5.42
CA ALA A 161 2.39 -13.20 4.26
C ALA A 161 2.79 -12.54 2.92
N GLY A 162 3.45 -11.39 2.96
CA GLY A 162 3.91 -10.66 1.78
C GLY A 162 3.84 -9.15 1.99
N HIS A 163 3.73 -8.41 0.90
CA HIS A 163 3.69 -6.95 0.92
C HIS A 163 2.34 -6.44 0.38
N CYS A 164 1.67 -5.55 1.10
CA CYS A 164 0.34 -5.03 0.81
C CYS A 164 0.36 -3.52 0.81
N HIS A 165 -0.30 -2.94 -0.18
CA HIS A 165 -0.55 -1.51 -0.23
C HIS A 165 -1.92 -1.22 -0.81
N GLY A 166 -2.50 -0.08 -0.47
CA GLY A 166 -3.67 0.41 -1.19
C GLY A 166 -3.86 1.92 -1.08
N GLY A 167 -4.84 2.42 -1.80
CA GLY A 167 -5.14 3.84 -1.89
C GLY A 167 -6.63 4.10 -2.01
N SER A 168 -7.10 5.23 -1.50
CA SER A 168 -8.51 5.64 -1.66
C SER A 168 -8.79 6.32 -3.01
N SER A 169 -7.74 6.70 -3.74
CA SER A 169 -7.83 7.32 -5.06
C SER A 169 -7.26 6.40 -6.13
N ASP A 170 -8.01 6.23 -7.21
CA ASP A 170 -7.59 5.45 -8.39
C ASP A 170 -6.37 6.07 -9.07
N ASP A 171 -6.22 7.40 -8.95
CA ASP A 171 -5.12 8.14 -9.58
C ASP A 171 -3.75 7.80 -8.97
N SER A 172 -3.67 7.23 -7.76
CA SER A 172 -2.39 6.85 -7.13
C SER A 172 -1.88 5.48 -7.54
N TYR A 173 -2.71 4.64 -8.19
CA TYR A 173 -2.39 3.26 -8.54
C TYR A 173 -1.13 3.14 -9.40
N TYR A 174 -1.09 3.87 -10.52
CA TYR A 174 0.01 3.81 -11.47
C TYR A 174 1.37 4.08 -10.80
N TRP A 175 1.40 5.12 -9.97
CA TRP A 175 2.62 5.58 -9.31
C TRP A 175 3.12 4.57 -8.29
N TRP A 176 2.20 3.95 -7.55
CA TRP A 176 2.56 2.89 -6.63
C TRP A 176 3.10 1.65 -7.35
N VAL A 177 2.45 1.20 -8.44
CA VAL A 177 2.93 0.04 -9.21
C VAL A 177 4.34 0.30 -9.73
N ARG A 178 4.58 1.50 -10.25
CA ARG A 178 5.89 1.90 -10.78
C ARG A 178 6.96 1.95 -9.68
N ASP A 179 6.66 2.60 -8.56
CA ASP A 179 7.58 2.68 -7.42
C ASP A 179 7.97 1.26 -6.94
N HIS A 180 6.98 0.40 -6.68
CA HIS A 180 7.24 -0.96 -6.20
C HIS A 180 7.89 -1.86 -7.24
N TRP A 181 7.68 -1.59 -8.52
CA TRP A 181 8.42 -2.25 -9.60
C TRP A 181 9.93 -1.94 -9.49
N HIS A 182 10.28 -0.67 -9.37
CA HIS A 182 11.68 -0.22 -9.31
C HIS A 182 12.35 -0.48 -7.97
N ARG A 183 11.58 -0.54 -6.88
CA ARG A 183 12.04 -1.06 -5.58
C ARG A 183 12.18 -2.58 -5.57
N GLN A 184 11.91 -3.26 -6.68
CA GLN A 184 12.13 -4.71 -6.81
C GLN A 184 11.40 -5.56 -5.76
N TYR A 185 10.16 -5.19 -5.43
CA TYR A 185 9.24 -6.07 -4.68
C TYR A 185 8.75 -7.18 -5.62
N ASN A 186 9.68 -8.04 -6.01
CA ASN A 186 9.46 -9.00 -7.07
C ASN A 186 8.58 -10.15 -6.58
N GLY A 187 7.56 -10.49 -7.36
CA GLY A 187 6.63 -11.56 -7.02
C GLY A 187 5.43 -11.65 -7.95
N ARG A 188 4.35 -12.22 -7.42
CA ARG A 188 3.02 -12.21 -8.03
C ARG A 188 2.21 -11.06 -7.43
N LEU A 189 1.81 -10.12 -8.28
CA LEU A 189 0.98 -8.98 -7.90
C LEU A 189 -0.49 -9.33 -8.09
N ARG A 190 -1.29 -9.24 -7.02
CA ARG A 190 -2.75 -9.38 -7.05
C ARG A 190 -3.37 -8.08 -6.54
N CYS A 191 -4.13 -7.41 -7.39
CA CYS A 191 -4.80 -6.16 -7.06
C CYS A 191 -6.31 -6.29 -7.20
N CYS A 192 -7.05 -5.51 -6.42
CA CYS A 192 -8.49 -5.44 -6.48
C CYS A 192 -8.99 -4.05 -6.13
N CYS A 193 -10.19 -3.72 -6.58
CA CYS A 193 -10.94 -2.62 -6.00
C CYS A 193 -11.48 -2.99 -4.62
N GLY A 194 -11.44 -2.05 -3.67
CA GLY A 194 -12.08 -2.22 -2.36
C GLY A 194 -11.26 -1.83 -1.14
N TRP A 195 -10.38 -0.81 -1.23
CA TRP A 195 -9.67 -0.30 -0.05
C TRP A 195 -10.63 0.03 1.10
N THR A 196 -11.67 0.80 0.80
CA THR A 196 -12.61 1.36 1.79
C THR A 196 -13.62 0.36 2.34
N ASP A 197 -13.86 -0.76 1.67
CA ASP A 197 -14.95 -1.67 2.02
C ASP A 197 -14.56 -3.14 2.12
N VAL A 198 -13.31 -3.49 1.79
CA VAL A 198 -12.70 -4.82 1.92
C VAL A 198 -11.51 -4.75 2.88
N VAL A 199 -10.44 -4.01 2.54
CA VAL A 199 -9.20 -3.94 3.35
C VAL A 199 -9.46 -3.33 4.72
N THR A 200 -10.04 -2.14 4.76
CA THR A 200 -10.29 -1.41 6.02
C THR A 200 -11.34 -2.07 6.93
N LYS A 201 -11.98 -3.14 6.47
CA LYS A 201 -12.86 -4.00 7.27
C LYS A 201 -12.17 -5.27 7.78
N GLY A 202 -10.88 -5.45 7.55
CA GLY A 202 -10.13 -6.63 8.02
C GLY A 202 -10.63 -7.94 7.42
N THR A 203 -11.09 -7.91 6.17
CA THR A 203 -11.70 -9.09 5.52
C THR A 203 -10.70 -9.95 4.76
N ILE A 204 -9.52 -9.41 4.46
CA ILE A 204 -8.52 -10.09 3.62
C ILE A 204 -7.12 -10.11 4.23
N VAL A 205 -6.73 -8.99 4.84
CA VAL A 205 -5.43 -8.79 5.48
C VAL A 205 -5.63 -8.12 6.82
N ASN A 206 -4.76 -8.41 7.79
CA ASN A 206 -4.80 -7.80 9.13
C ASN A 206 -4.23 -6.37 9.15
N ARG A 207 -3.34 -6.05 8.21
CA ARG A 207 -2.73 -4.74 8.01
C ARG A 207 -2.34 -4.54 6.55
N CYS A 208 -2.16 -3.30 6.12
CA CYS A 208 -1.79 -2.96 4.75
C CYS A 208 -1.35 -1.49 4.70
N ASP A 209 -0.23 -1.21 4.03
CA ASP A 209 0.25 0.15 3.92
C ASP A 209 -0.60 0.99 2.97
N TYR A 210 -0.46 2.31 3.05
CA TYR A 210 -1.34 3.24 2.36
C TYR A 210 -0.57 4.17 1.44
N ARG A 211 -0.90 4.16 0.15
CA ARG A 211 -0.46 5.14 -0.82
C ARG A 211 -1.45 6.31 -0.83
N ARG A 212 -1.02 7.48 -0.36
CA ARG A 212 -1.83 8.70 -0.53
C ARG A 212 -1.81 9.22 -1.95
N LEU A 213 -2.84 9.99 -2.26
CA LEU A 213 -2.82 10.87 -3.42
C LEU A 213 -1.88 12.04 -3.10
N VAL A 214 -0.86 12.22 -3.93
CA VAL A 214 -0.11 13.49 -4.00
C VAL A 214 -0.95 14.43 -4.84
N THR A 215 -1.14 15.67 -4.40
CA THR A 215 -2.00 16.66 -5.07
C THR A 215 -1.19 17.63 -5.93
N PRO A 216 -1.78 18.25 -6.97
CA PRO A 216 -1.06 19.21 -7.83
C PRO A 216 -0.52 20.44 -7.10
N GLU A 217 -1.04 20.73 -5.90
CA GLU A 217 -0.65 21.87 -5.09
C GLU A 217 0.55 21.59 -4.16
N GLU A 218 0.99 20.34 -4.04
CA GLU A 218 2.12 19.96 -3.19
C GLU A 218 3.47 20.27 -3.85
N ASP A 219 4.46 20.64 -3.03
CA ASP A 219 5.84 20.72 -3.46
C ASP A 219 6.46 19.31 -3.50
N LEU A 220 6.65 18.77 -4.70
CA LEU A 220 7.23 17.43 -4.89
C LEU A 220 8.68 17.32 -4.38
N SER A 221 9.36 18.45 -4.14
CA SER A 221 10.69 18.46 -3.53
C SER A 221 10.67 18.41 -2.01
N GLU A 222 9.52 18.70 -1.39
CA GLU A 222 9.31 18.57 0.06
C GLU A 222 8.56 17.28 0.42
N CYS A 223 7.85 16.66 -0.52
CA CYS A 223 7.27 15.33 -0.31
C CYS A 223 8.37 14.27 -0.26
N ARG A 224 8.49 13.56 0.86
CA ARG A 224 9.55 12.57 1.08
C ARG A 224 9.09 11.19 0.65
N ASP A 225 7.95 10.70 1.12
CA ASP A 225 7.44 9.38 0.72
C ASP A 225 5.92 9.36 0.80
N ALA A 226 5.21 9.26 -0.32
CA ALA A 226 3.75 9.21 -0.31
C ALA A 226 3.18 7.85 0.15
N ASN A 227 4.04 6.91 0.55
CA ASN A 227 3.68 5.67 1.24
C ASN A 227 3.73 5.83 2.77
N GLU A 228 4.49 6.79 3.31
CA GLU A 228 4.73 6.93 4.76
C GLU A 228 4.33 8.30 5.32
N GLU A 229 4.41 9.36 4.51
CA GLU A 229 4.26 10.72 4.96
C GLU A 229 2.80 11.14 5.11
N GLY A 230 2.39 11.43 6.34
CA GLY A 230 1.07 12.02 6.65
C GLY A 230 -0.10 11.06 6.39
N VAL A 231 0.18 9.75 6.32
CA VAL A 231 -0.81 8.71 6.05
C VAL A 231 -1.08 7.85 7.27
N THR A 232 -2.24 7.20 7.26
CA THR A 232 -2.57 6.18 8.26
C THR A 232 -2.75 4.86 7.52
N PRO A 233 -1.80 3.93 7.60
CA PRO A 233 -1.97 2.60 7.04
C PRO A 233 -3.13 1.87 7.74
N TYR A 234 -3.64 0.82 7.09
CA TYR A 234 -4.59 -0.06 7.75
C TYR A 234 -3.84 -0.94 8.75
N ASN A 235 -4.19 -0.85 10.03
CA ASN A 235 -3.65 -1.70 11.11
C ASN A 235 -4.78 -2.21 12.03
N GLY A 236 -5.97 -2.47 11.47
CA GLY A 236 -7.16 -2.82 12.24
C GLY A 236 -7.25 -4.27 12.69
N GLY A 237 -6.33 -5.14 12.26
CA GLY A 237 -6.42 -6.58 12.46
C GLY A 237 -7.41 -7.24 11.51
N CYS A 238 -7.68 -8.53 11.70
CA CYS A 238 -8.73 -9.23 10.96
C CYS A 238 -10.06 -9.17 11.72
N ASP A 239 -11.15 -8.95 10.99
CA ASP A 239 -12.49 -8.99 11.56
C ASP A 239 -12.94 -10.43 11.72
N GLN A 240 -13.05 -10.92 12.96
CA GLN A 240 -13.43 -12.32 13.24
C GLN A 240 -14.82 -12.73 12.72
N THR A 241 -15.70 -11.78 12.45
CA THR A 241 -17.05 -12.02 11.93
C THR A 241 -17.05 -12.09 10.40
N ASN A 242 -16.23 -11.25 9.76
CA ASN A 242 -16.21 -11.10 8.30
C ASN A 242 -15.00 -11.77 7.63
N ALA A 243 -14.04 -12.27 8.41
CA ALA A 243 -12.87 -12.98 7.91
C ALA A 243 -13.28 -14.27 7.19
N PRO A 244 -12.50 -14.69 6.19
CA PRO A 244 -12.73 -15.95 5.50
C PRO A 244 -12.54 -17.13 6.45
N ALA A 245 -13.11 -18.27 6.10
CA ALA A 245 -12.86 -19.50 6.84
C ALA A 245 -11.36 -19.84 6.83
N LEU A 246 -10.85 -20.23 8.01
CA LEU A 246 -9.44 -20.59 8.15
C LEU A 246 -9.03 -21.69 7.17
N ASN A 247 -7.84 -21.54 6.57
CA ASN A 247 -7.24 -22.46 5.61
C ASN A 247 -8.10 -22.71 4.35
N GLN A 248 -9.01 -21.79 4.03
CA GLN A 248 -9.73 -21.78 2.76
C GLN A 248 -9.25 -20.62 1.91
N ASP A 249 -9.40 -20.71 0.59
CA ASP A 249 -9.10 -19.59 -0.29
C ASP A 249 -9.91 -18.35 0.10
N ILE A 250 -9.26 -17.19 0.06
CA ILE A 250 -9.94 -15.92 0.29
C ILE A 250 -10.89 -15.67 -0.89
N PRO A 251 -12.20 -15.52 -0.65
CA PRO A 251 -13.15 -15.25 -1.72
C PRO A 251 -12.93 -13.84 -2.26
N GLU A 252 -12.27 -13.75 -3.41
CA GLU A 252 -12.10 -12.51 -4.17
C GLU A 252 -13.00 -12.51 -5.40
N ASP A 253 -13.43 -11.31 -5.82
CA ASP A 253 -14.27 -11.13 -7.00
C ASP A 253 -13.38 -10.78 -8.21
N ASP A 254 -13.12 -11.78 -9.05
CA ASP A 254 -12.33 -11.62 -10.28
C ASP A 254 -12.90 -10.57 -11.25
N SER A 255 -14.16 -10.15 -11.11
CA SER A 255 -14.70 -9.07 -11.95
C SER A 255 -14.14 -7.69 -11.57
N VAL A 256 -13.54 -7.55 -10.38
CA VAL A 256 -12.92 -6.32 -9.86
C VAL A 256 -11.48 -6.51 -9.41
N CYS A 257 -10.90 -7.69 -9.67
CA CYS A 257 -9.52 -8.03 -9.34
C CYS A 257 -8.72 -8.39 -10.59
N TRP A 258 -7.42 -8.10 -10.55
CA TRP A 258 -6.47 -8.42 -11.61
C TRP A 258 -5.16 -8.94 -11.04
N GLU A 259 -4.43 -9.72 -11.83
CA GLU A 259 -3.18 -10.33 -11.43
C GLU A 259 -2.10 -10.16 -12.51
N VAL A 260 -0.88 -9.88 -12.05
CA VAL A 260 0.34 -9.85 -12.86
C VAL A 260 1.34 -10.85 -12.28
N GLN A 261 1.78 -11.78 -13.11
CA GLN A 261 2.89 -12.68 -12.81
C GLN A 261 4.22 -12.01 -13.14
N LYS A 262 5.27 -12.41 -12.42
CA LYS A 262 6.64 -11.90 -12.57
C LYS A 262 6.71 -10.38 -12.48
N PHE A 263 5.99 -9.83 -11.52
CA PHE A 263 6.00 -8.41 -11.20
C PHE A 263 7.36 -8.01 -10.61
N GLY A 264 7.81 -6.79 -10.91
CA GLY A 264 9.07 -6.22 -10.42
C GLY A 264 10.18 -6.27 -11.48
N GLU A 265 11.12 -5.33 -11.37
CA GLU A 265 12.29 -5.31 -12.25
C GLU A 265 13.12 -6.58 -12.02
N PRO A 266 13.30 -7.47 -13.02
CA PRO A 266 14.27 -8.55 -12.89
C PRO A 266 15.61 -7.92 -12.55
N GLY A 267 16.15 -8.21 -11.35
CA GLY A 267 17.53 -7.88 -11.04
C GLY A 267 18.39 -8.33 -12.21
N ASN A 268 19.33 -7.48 -12.64
CA ASN A 268 20.25 -7.84 -13.70
C ASN A 268 20.86 -9.19 -13.30
N GLY A 269 20.64 -10.23 -14.11
CA GLY A 269 21.10 -11.59 -13.84
C GLY A 269 22.62 -11.75 -13.91
N ASP A 270 23.39 -10.67 -13.65
CA ASP A 270 24.83 -10.54 -13.81
C ASP A 270 25.53 -10.00 -12.54
N ASP A 271 24.88 -9.95 -11.38
CA ASP A 271 25.59 -9.71 -10.12
C ASP A 271 25.84 -11.06 -9.43
N ASN A 272 26.75 -11.83 -10.05
CA ASN A 272 27.72 -12.53 -9.22
C ASN A 272 28.55 -11.44 -8.55
N ASP A 273 28.13 -10.99 -7.38
CA ASP A 273 29.02 -10.43 -6.37
C ASP A 273 30.00 -11.53 -5.94
N ASN A 274 30.90 -11.86 -6.86
CA ASN A 274 32.22 -12.30 -6.50
C ASN A 274 32.91 -10.99 -6.16
N ASP A 275 32.98 -10.68 -4.85
CA ASP A 275 33.94 -9.75 -4.28
C ASP A 275 35.31 -10.08 -4.87
N ASN A 276 35.64 -9.37 -5.93
CA ASN A 276 36.97 -9.35 -6.49
C ASN A 276 37.39 -7.89 -6.36
N ASP A 277 37.64 -7.52 -5.09
CA ASP A 277 38.55 -6.45 -4.71
C ASP A 277 39.83 -6.65 -5.50
N ASN A 278 39.85 -6.06 -6.68
CA ASN A 278 41.05 -5.85 -7.45
C ASN A 278 41.18 -4.33 -7.57
N ASP A 279 41.45 -3.73 -6.41
CA ASP A 279 42.05 -2.41 -6.27
C ASP A 279 43.31 -2.40 -7.12
N ASN A 280 43.14 -2.04 -8.38
CA ASN A 280 44.22 -1.70 -9.26
C ASN A 280 44.35 -0.17 -9.22
N ASP A 281 44.67 0.33 -8.02
CA ASP A 281 45.18 1.67 -7.80
C ASP A 281 46.53 1.77 -8.51
N ASN A 282 46.47 2.15 -9.77
CA ASN A 282 47.62 2.54 -10.56
C ASN A 282 47.84 4.04 -10.39
N ASP A 283 48.03 4.47 -9.14
CA ASP A 283 48.50 5.81 -8.79
C ASP A 283 50.02 5.85 -8.96
N ASN A 284 50.41 6.11 -10.21
CA ASN A 284 51.76 6.45 -10.56
C ASN A 284 51.94 7.97 -10.42
N GLU A 285 51.93 8.47 -9.19
CA GLU A 285 52.47 9.80 -8.86
C GLU A 285 53.72 9.65 -7.98
N ASN A 286 54.80 10.07 -8.60
CA ASN A 286 56.18 9.90 -8.18
C ASN A 286 56.59 11.21 -7.52
N ASP A 287 56.24 11.39 -6.24
CA ASP A 287 56.76 12.49 -5.43
C ASP A 287 57.68 11.95 -4.33
N ASN A 288 58.98 12.08 -4.64
CA ASN A 288 60.07 12.09 -3.67
C ASN A 288 59.84 13.24 -2.69
N ASP A 289 59.31 12.95 -1.50
CA ASP A 289 59.63 13.76 -0.33
C ASP A 289 60.22 12.88 0.78
N ASN A 290 61.49 13.19 0.99
CA ASN A 290 62.43 12.54 1.88
C ASN A 290 62.36 13.28 3.21
N ASP A 291 61.41 12.92 4.07
CA ASP A 291 61.43 13.34 5.48
C ASP A 291 61.61 12.14 6.40
N ASN A 292 62.83 12.13 6.92
CA ASN A 292 63.40 11.23 7.89
C ASN A 292 63.04 11.75 9.27
N ASP A 293 61.93 11.31 9.84
CA ASP A 293 61.67 11.44 11.28
C ASP A 293 61.53 10.07 11.92
N ASN A 294 62.50 9.83 12.79
CA ASN A 294 62.76 8.65 13.57
C ASN A 294 62.21 8.91 14.97
N ASP A 295 60.99 8.45 15.25
CA ASP A 295 60.49 8.29 16.62
C ASP A 295 60.05 6.84 16.84
N ASN A 296 60.95 6.11 17.50
CA ASN A 296 60.60 4.97 18.33
C ASN A 296 59.71 5.48 19.47
N ASP A 297 58.46 5.04 19.52
CA ASP A 297 57.84 4.74 20.81
C ASP A 297 57.09 3.41 20.71
N LYS A 298 57.72 2.41 21.33
CA LYS A 298 57.08 1.18 21.76
C LYS A 298 56.36 1.51 23.06
N ASP A 299 55.04 1.65 23.02
CA ASP A 299 54.22 1.37 24.18
C ASP A 299 53.23 0.28 23.82
N ASN A 300 53.46 -0.84 24.50
CA ASN A 300 52.78 -2.10 24.41
C ASN A 300 51.95 -2.20 25.68
N ASP A 301 50.77 -1.58 25.67
CA ASP A 301 49.77 -1.73 26.72
C ASP A 301 48.57 -2.51 26.18
N ASN A 302 48.57 -3.77 26.60
CA ASN A 302 47.57 -4.78 26.39
C ASN A 302 46.62 -4.72 27.60
N ASP A 303 45.59 -3.86 27.54
CA ASP A 303 44.50 -3.85 28.51
C ASP A 303 43.23 -4.38 27.86
N ASN A 304 42.98 -5.64 28.20
CA ASN A 304 41.82 -6.44 27.86
C ASN A 304 40.85 -6.36 29.04
N ASP A 305 40.04 -5.29 29.11
CA ASP A 305 38.97 -5.15 30.09
C ASP A 305 37.61 -5.37 29.43
N ASN A 306 37.21 -6.64 29.51
CA ASN A 306 35.88 -7.15 29.23
C ASN A 306 35.00 -6.90 30.46
N GLU A 307 34.40 -5.71 30.59
CA GLU A 307 33.36 -5.44 31.60
C GLU A 307 31.98 -5.44 30.94
N ASN A 308 31.34 -6.58 31.12
CA ASN A 308 29.97 -6.89 30.77
C ASN A 308 29.05 -6.40 31.90
N GLU A 309 28.61 -5.15 31.86
CA GLU A 309 27.61 -4.63 32.80
C GLU A 309 26.22 -4.58 32.14
N ASN A 310 25.47 -5.64 32.43
CA ASN A 310 24.03 -5.79 32.18
C ASN A 310 23.28 -5.10 33.32
N GLU A 311 22.95 -3.81 33.20
CA GLU A 311 22.02 -3.14 34.11
C GLU A 311 20.61 -3.13 33.50
N ASN A 312 19.82 -4.13 33.89
CA ASN A 312 18.37 -4.16 33.74
C ASN A 312 17.74 -3.36 34.90
N ASP A 313 17.53 -2.07 34.73
CA ASP A 313 16.67 -1.29 35.62
C ASP A 313 15.22 -1.38 35.15
N ASN A 314 14.46 -2.17 35.88
CA ASN A 314 13.05 -2.45 35.66
C ASN A 314 12.26 -1.80 36.80
N ASP A 315 12.14 -0.47 36.77
CA ASP A 315 11.33 0.30 37.71
C ASP A 315 9.86 0.25 37.30
N ASN A 316 9.13 -0.66 37.94
CA ASN A 316 7.70 -0.87 37.79
C ASN A 316 6.97 -0.29 39.02
N ASP A 317 6.85 1.03 39.07
CA ASP A 317 6.04 1.73 40.07
C ASP A 317 4.57 1.77 39.62
N ASN A 318 3.83 0.75 40.04
CA ASN A 318 2.38 0.68 39.90
C ASN A 318 1.72 1.13 41.22
N GLU A 319 1.65 2.44 41.44
CA GLU A 319 0.83 3.02 42.51
C GLU A 319 -0.63 3.10 42.05
N ASN A 320 -1.44 2.27 42.68
CA ASN A 320 -2.84 2.05 42.38
C ASN A 320 -3.69 2.75 43.46
N ASP A 321 -3.82 4.08 43.37
CA ASP A 321 -4.69 4.85 44.26
C ASP A 321 -6.08 5.00 43.66
N ASN A 322 -7.00 4.21 44.21
CA ASN A 322 -8.40 4.12 43.83
C ASN A 322 -9.25 4.67 44.99
N GLU A 323 -9.35 6.00 45.10
CA GLU A 323 -10.29 6.65 46.02
C GLU A 323 -11.63 6.92 45.32
N ASN A 324 -12.59 6.03 45.60
CA ASN A 324 -14.01 6.20 45.30
C ASN A 324 -14.68 6.96 46.47
N ASP A 325 -14.90 8.26 46.31
CA ASP A 325 -15.85 9.01 47.15
C ASP A 325 -17.18 9.20 46.41
N ASN A 326 -18.10 8.29 46.70
CA ASN A 326 -19.54 8.44 46.46
C ASN A 326 -20.17 9.10 47.69
N GLU A 327 -20.43 10.40 47.65
CA GLU A 327 -21.40 11.04 48.55
C GLU A 327 -22.73 11.23 47.83
N ASN A 328 -23.74 10.51 48.31
CA ASN A 328 -25.15 10.75 48.06
C ASN A 328 -25.66 11.80 49.05
N ASP A 329 -26.19 12.92 48.54
CA ASP A 329 -27.45 13.55 48.98
C ASP A 329 -27.97 14.57 47.94
#